data_AF-W4L1N1-F1
#
_entry.id   AF-W4L1N1-F1
#
_cell.length_a   1.000
_cell.length_b   1.000
_cell.length_c   1.000
_cell.angle_alpha   90.00
_cell.angle_beta   90.00
_cell.angle_gamma   90.00
#
_symmetry.space_group_name_H-M   'P 1'
#
loop_
_entity.id
_entity.type
_entity.pdbx_description
1 polymer ?
#
loop_
_entity_poly.entity_id
_entity_poly.type
_entity_poly.pdbx_seq_one_letter_code
_entity_poly.pdbx_strand_id
1 'polypeptide(L)'
;AHVIFINGLGLEEALTTNLTNIGGVSVIAVNAGVKMLVHADKHSDDEQGDDEHAHEAGDPHTWFSIHAVKVWVENIASVLSDLDPANAEVYAMNAAAYRAELETLATELDDLVATLPVNQRKLVTDHEAVSYLAAAYDFTIIGAVIPSFSTMAAPSAQELAQLQKQ
;
A
#
# COMPACT_ATOMS: atom_id res chain seq x y z
N ALA A 1 -12.56 20.33 -6.90
CA ALA A 1 -11.68 19.54 -7.77
C ALA A 1 -12.54 18.82 -8.80
N HIS A 2 -12.03 18.42 -9.96
CA HIS A 2 -12.79 17.57 -10.90
C HIS A 2 -12.65 16.08 -10.56
N VAL A 3 -11.54 15.70 -9.94
CA VAL A 3 -11.25 14.35 -9.44
C VAL A 3 -10.43 14.44 -8.14
N ILE A 4 -10.61 13.48 -7.25
CA ILE A 4 -9.80 13.23 -6.06
C ILE A 4 -9.27 11.81 -6.17
N PHE A 5 -7.95 11.65 -6.13
CA PHE A 5 -7.32 10.33 -6.05
C PHE A 5 -7.12 9.96 -4.57
N ILE A 6 -7.45 8.73 -4.23
CA ILE A 6 -7.23 8.13 -2.91
C ILE A 6 -6.39 6.85 -3.05
N ASN A 7 -5.70 6.45 -2.00
CA ASN A 7 -5.01 5.17 -1.92
C ASN A 7 -6.01 4.01 -2.02
N GLY A 8 -7.10 4.07 -1.25
CA GLY A 8 -8.02 2.95 -1.06
C GLY A 8 -7.58 2.05 0.10
N LEU A 9 -8.18 0.85 0.18
CA LEU A 9 -7.92 -0.13 1.26
C LEU A 9 -8.15 0.43 2.67
N GLY A 10 -9.13 1.33 2.82
CA GLY A 10 -9.46 1.92 4.11
C GLY A 10 -8.44 2.92 4.65
N LEU A 11 -7.37 3.27 3.93
CA LEU A 11 -6.39 4.24 4.42
C LEU A 11 -7.04 5.59 4.76
N GLU A 12 -7.95 6.05 3.90
CA GLU A 12 -8.66 7.31 4.06
C GLU A 12 -9.88 7.23 4.98
N GLU A 13 -9.95 6.25 5.91
CA GLU A 13 -11.12 6.02 6.77
C GLU A 13 -11.66 7.32 7.38
N ALA A 14 -10.78 8.11 8.00
CA ALA A 14 -11.11 9.39 8.63
C ALA A 14 -11.64 10.48 7.66
N LEU A 15 -11.38 10.34 6.36
CA LEU A 15 -11.82 11.26 5.31
C LEU A 15 -13.04 10.77 4.55
N THR A 16 -13.43 9.50 4.69
CA THR A 16 -14.51 8.87 3.91
C THR A 16 -15.82 9.67 3.95
N THR A 17 -16.24 10.15 5.12
CA THR A 17 -17.44 10.98 5.28
C THR A 17 -17.32 12.30 4.53
N ASN A 18 -16.15 12.96 4.58
CA ASN A 18 -15.92 14.23 3.89
C ASN A 18 -15.90 14.02 2.37
N LEU A 19 -15.25 12.95 1.91
CA LEU A 19 -15.15 12.60 0.49
C LEU A 19 -16.51 12.27 -0.12
N THR A 20 -17.35 11.53 0.60
CA THR A 20 -18.73 11.21 0.19
C THR A 20 -19.61 12.47 0.11
N ASN A 21 -19.39 13.44 1.00
CA ASN A 21 -20.22 14.64 1.10
C ASN A 21 -19.80 15.78 0.14
N ILE A 22 -18.63 15.71 -0.50
CA ILE A 22 -18.11 16.79 -1.35
C ILE A 22 -19.01 17.07 -2.57
N GLY A 23 -19.71 16.05 -3.09
CA GLY A 23 -20.68 16.17 -4.19
C GLY A 23 -20.08 16.64 -5.52
N GLY A 24 -20.41 15.97 -6.63
CA GLY A 24 -19.99 16.42 -7.97
C GLY A 24 -18.48 16.31 -8.25
N VAL A 25 -17.73 15.52 -7.46
CA VAL A 25 -16.31 15.22 -7.66
C VAL A 25 -16.13 13.71 -7.67
N SER A 26 -15.46 13.18 -8.69
CA SER A 26 -15.13 11.74 -8.74
C SER A 26 -14.02 11.43 -7.74
N VAL A 27 -14.24 10.45 -6.85
CA VAL A 27 -13.22 9.92 -5.94
C VAL A 27 -12.76 8.57 -6.48
N ILE A 28 -11.48 8.46 -6.83
CA ILE A 28 -10.93 7.27 -7.51
C ILE A 28 -9.79 6.67 -6.69
N ALA A 29 -9.90 5.39 -6.36
CA ALA A 29 -8.83 4.66 -5.71
C ALA A 29 -7.75 4.27 -6.72
N VAL A 30 -6.50 4.65 -6.46
CA VAL A 30 -5.37 4.41 -7.38
C VAL A 30 -4.85 2.99 -7.33
N ASN A 31 -5.21 2.23 -6.29
CA ASN A 31 -4.77 0.85 -6.07
C ASN A 31 -5.56 -0.20 -6.87
N ALA A 32 -6.46 0.19 -7.77
CA ALA A 32 -7.18 -0.76 -8.62
C ALA A 32 -6.18 -1.64 -9.41
N GLY A 33 -6.29 -2.97 -9.27
CA GLY A 33 -5.37 -3.92 -9.90
C GLY A 33 -4.07 -4.20 -9.14
N VAL A 34 -3.84 -3.56 -7.98
CA VAL A 34 -2.72 -3.87 -7.09
C VAL A 34 -3.00 -5.16 -6.33
N LYS A 35 -2.03 -6.08 -6.30
CA LYS A 35 -2.06 -7.27 -5.44
C LYS A 35 -2.00 -6.85 -3.97
N MET A 36 -3.04 -7.14 -3.21
CA MET A 36 -3.10 -6.81 -1.78
C MET A 36 -2.36 -7.84 -0.94
N LEU A 37 -1.65 -7.36 0.09
CA LEU A 37 -1.27 -8.18 1.24
C LEU A 37 -2.38 -8.10 2.29
N VAL A 38 -2.61 -9.19 3.00
CA VAL A 38 -3.57 -9.27 4.11
C VAL A 38 -2.83 -9.60 5.39
N HIS A 39 -3.44 -9.34 6.53
CA HIS A 39 -2.83 -9.65 7.82
C HIS A 39 -2.55 -11.16 7.88
N ALA A 40 -1.36 -11.52 8.34
CA ALA A 40 -0.99 -12.93 8.50
C ALA A 40 -1.58 -13.46 9.81
N ASP A 41 -2.91 -13.52 9.91
CA ASP A 41 -3.51 -14.09 11.10
C ASP A 41 -3.28 -15.60 11.17
N LYS A 42 -2.72 -16.01 12.30
CA LYS A 42 -2.57 -17.41 12.67
C LYS A 42 -3.95 -17.98 12.93
N HIS A 43 -4.36 -18.93 12.09
CA HIS A 43 -5.54 -19.79 12.17
C HIS A 43 -6.89 -19.16 11.80
N SER A 44 -7.44 -19.63 10.69
CA SER A 44 -8.74 -20.31 10.70
C SER A 44 -8.89 -21.20 9.47
N ASP A 45 -9.13 -22.49 9.74
CA ASP A 45 -9.71 -23.47 8.83
C ASP A 45 -11.05 -22.95 8.28
N ASP A 46 -11.43 -23.52 7.14
CA ASP A 46 -12.77 -23.52 6.51
C ASP A 46 -13.94 -23.12 7.43
N GLU A 47 -14.78 -22.19 6.98
CA GLU A 47 -16.23 -22.41 6.90
C GLU A 47 -16.92 -21.33 6.03
N GLN A 48 -17.78 -21.82 5.13
CA GLN A 48 -18.65 -20.99 4.28
C GLN A 48 -19.72 -20.32 5.14
N GLY A 49 -19.74 -18.99 5.14
CA GLY A 49 -20.79 -18.17 5.77
C GLY A 49 -21.09 -16.98 4.87
N ASP A 50 -22.31 -16.97 4.34
CA ASP A 50 -22.90 -15.93 3.51
C ASP A 50 -23.26 -14.74 4.42
N ASP A 51 -22.29 -13.84 4.65
CA ASP A 51 -22.49 -12.55 5.31
C ASP A 51 -21.74 -11.48 4.51
N GLU A 52 -22.48 -10.45 4.09
CA GLU A 52 -22.03 -9.33 3.27
C GLU A 52 -20.75 -8.70 3.87
N HIS A 53 -19.63 -9.03 3.23
CA HIS A 53 -18.28 -8.90 3.76
C HIS A 53 -17.89 -7.45 4.11
N ALA A 54 -17.73 -7.17 5.41
CA ALA A 54 -16.63 -6.33 5.84
C ALA A 54 -15.34 -7.11 5.58
N HIS A 55 -14.88 -7.12 4.33
CA HIS A 55 -13.53 -7.59 4.02
C HIS A 55 -12.58 -6.83 4.95
N GLU A 56 -11.82 -7.54 5.78
CA GLU A 56 -10.66 -6.95 6.45
C GLU A 56 -9.87 -6.21 5.37
N ALA A 57 -9.79 -4.89 5.50
CA ALA A 57 -9.12 -4.08 4.51
C ALA A 57 -7.65 -4.54 4.48
N GLY A 58 -7.20 -5.02 3.32
CA GLY A 58 -5.80 -5.44 3.15
C GLY A 58 -4.83 -4.31 3.48
N ASP A 59 -3.54 -4.63 3.64
CA ASP A 59 -2.49 -3.67 3.94
C ASP A 59 -2.55 -2.48 2.96
N PRO A 60 -2.90 -1.27 3.42
CA PRO A 60 -3.09 -0.12 2.56
C PRO A 60 -1.78 0.45 2.03
N HIS A 61 -0.63 0.07 2.59
CA HIS A 61 0.67 0.70 2.33
C HIS A 61 1.32 0.25 1.02
N THR A 62 0.50 0.11 -0.03
CA THR A 62 0.92 -0.40 -1.33
C THR A 62 1.99 0.46 -2.01
N TRP A 63 2.17 1.72 -1.61
CA TRP A 63 3.26 2.58 -2.09
C TRP A 63 4.66 2.07 -1.77
N PHE A 64 4.81 1.16 -0.80
CA PHE A 64 6.07 0.46 -0.56
C PHE A 64 6.38 -0.63 -1.60
N SER A 65 5.48 -0.89 -2.55
CA SER A 65 5.74 -1.69 -3.76
C SER A 65 5.89 -0.78 -4.97
N ILE A 66 7.09 -0.76 -5.56
CA ILE A 66 7.33 -0.04 -6.83
C ILE A 66 6.39 -0.52 -7.93
N HIS A 67 6.12 -1.83 -7.98
CA HIS A 67 5.17 -2.41 -8.92
C HIS A 67 3.76 -1.81 -8.72
N ALA A 68 3.29 -1.69 -7.48
CA ALA A 68 2.00 -1.07 -7.20
C ALA A 68 1.97 0.40 -7.59
N VAL A 69 3.04 1.17 -7.31
CA VAL A 69 3.13 2.58 -7.72
C VAL A 69 3.09 2.72 -9.24
N LYS A 70 3.71 1.82 -10.00
CA LYS A 70 3.59 1.82 -11.47
C LYS A 70 2.13 1.63 -11.93
N VAL A 71 1.37 0.76 -11.26
CA VAL A 71 -0.07 0.57 -11.52
C VAL A 71 -0.85 1.85 -11.17
N TRP A 72 -0.52 2.51 -10.05
CA TRP A 72 -1.15 3.78 -9.69
C TRP A 72 -0.95 4.85 -10.76
N VAL A 73 0.28 4.94 -11.30
CA VAL A 73 0.62 5.90 -12.34
C VAL A 73 -0.21 5.68 -13.60
N GLU A 74 -0.40 4.43 -14.01
CA GLU A 74 -1.26 4.07 -15.14
C GLU A 74 -2.73 4.42 -14.88
N ASN A 75 -3.24 4.10 -13.69
CA ASN A 75 -4.61 4.41 -13.28
C ASN A 75 -4.86 5.93 -13.27
N ILE A 76 -3.94 6.71 -12.70
CA ILE A 76 -4.03 8.17 -12.66
C ILE A 76 -4.01 8.74 -14.09
N ALA A 77 -3.07 8.29 -14.93
CA ALA A 77 -2.95 8.77 -16.30
C ALA A 77 -4.19 8.45 -17.14
N SER A 78 -4.77 7.26 -16.97
CA SER A 78 -6.03 6.87 -17.63
C SER A 78 -7.18 7.80 -17.23
N VAL A 79 -7.39 7.99 -15.92
CA VAL A 79 -8.47 8.84 -15.41
C VAL A 79 -8.31 10.29 -15.84
N LEU A 80 -7.09 10.82 -15.80
CA LEU A 80 -6.82 12.18 -16.27
C LEU A 80 -7.06 12.31 -17.78
N SER A 81 -6.71 11.30 -18.57
CA SER A 81 -6.95 11.29 -20.02
C SER A 81 -8.43 11.22 -20.37
N ASP A 82 -9.22 10.48 -19.59
CA ASP A 82 -10.68 10.41 -19.77
C ASP A 82 -11.37 11.74 -19.42
N LEU A 83 -10.87 12.43 -18.39
CA LEU A 83 -11.39 13.72 -17.94
C LEU A 83 -10.94 14.90 -18.81
N ASP A 84 -9.74 14.82 -19.38
CA ASP A 84 -9.15 15.85 -20.24
C ASP A 84 -8.47 15.22 -21.48
N PRO A 85 -9.26 14.79 -22.48
CA PRO A 85 -8.74 14.13 -23.68
C PRO A 85 -7.79 15.00 -24.50
N ALA A 86 -7.88 16.33 -24.39
CA ALA A 86 -7.00 17.25 -25.10
C ALA A 86 -5.55 17.18 -24.61
N ASN A 87 -5.33 16.72 -23.37
CA ASN A 87 -4.01 16.57 -22.75
C ASN A 87 -3.61 15.09 -22.53
N ALA A 88 -4.36 14.13 -23.09
CA ALA A 88 -4.10 12.69 -22.93
C ALA A 88 -2.65 12.29 -23.29
N GLU A 89 -2.10 12.85 -24.38
CA GLU A 89 -0.71 12.58 -24.79
C GLU A 89 0.30 13.06 -23.74
N VAL A 90 0.05 14.21 -23.10
CA VAL A 90 0.89 14.75 -22.03
C VAL A 90 0.86 13.83 -20.82
N TYR A 91 -0.31 13.35 -20.41
CA TYR A 91 -0.43 12.41 -19.28
C TYR A 91 0.28 11.08 -19.57
N ALA A 92 0.13 10.55 -20.79
CA ALA A 92 0.81 9.32 -21.21
C ALA A 92 2.34 9.48 -21.22
N MET A 93 2.86 10.60 -21.73
CA MET A 93 4.29 10.91 -21.72
C MET A 93 4.84 11.02 -20.29
N ASN A 94 4.14 11.75 -19.42
CA ASN A 94 4.55 11.91 -18.03
C ASN A 94 4.52 10.58 -17.27
N ALA A 95 3.48 9.76 -17.47
CA ALA A 95 3.37 8.43 -16.89
C ALA A 95 4.50 7.52 -17.35
N ALA A 96 4.86 7.55 -18.64
CA ALA A 96 5.97 6.77 -19.17
C ALA A 96 7.32 7.21 -18.58
N ALA A 97 7.56 8.53 -18.49
CA ALA A 97 8.78 9.07 -17.90
C ALA A 97 8.92 8.65 -16.42
N TYR A 98 7.87 8.84 -15.63
CA TYR A 98 7.92 8.48 -14.21
C TYR A 98 8.02 6.96 -13.98
N ARG A 99 7.38 6.14 -14.83
CA ARG A 99 7.60 4.68 -14.78
C ARG A 99 9.05 4.29 -15.05
N ALA A 100 9.76 5.00 -15.93
CA ALA A 100 11.19 4.76 -16.16
C ALA A 100 12.05 5.14 -14.93
N GLU A 101 11.68 6.21 -14.21
CA GLU A 101 12.30 6.55 -12.92
C GLU A 101 12.06 5.44 -11.89
N LEU A 102 10.84 4.88 -11.83
CA LEU A 102 10.50 3.77 -10.94
C LEU A 102 11.29 2.48 -11.27
N GLU A 103 11.54 2.19 -12.55
CA GLU A 103 12.42 1.06 -12.94
C GLU A 103 13.88 1.30 -12.51
N THR A 104 14.35 2.53 -12.63
CA THR A 104 15.69 2.91 -12.17
C THR A 104 15.79 2.72 -10.65
N LEU A 105 14.80 3.21 -9.90
CA LEU A 105 14.70 3.03 -8.45
C LEU A 105 14.64 1.55 -8.06
N ALA A 106 13.92 0.72 -8.80
CA ALA A 106 13.85 -0.72 -8.54
C ALA A 106 15.24 -1.36 -8.64
N THR A 107 15.98 -1.02 -9.70
CA THR A 107 17.36 -1.50 -9.90
C THR A 107 18.29 -1.03 -8.79
N GLU A 108 18.21 0.26 -8.40
CA GLU A 108 19.02 0.81 -7.32
C GLU A 108 18.74 0.12 -5.97
N LEU A 109 17.48 -0.21 -5.70
CA LEU A 109 17.10 -0.92 -4.48
C LEU A 109 17.52 -2.39 -4.51
N ASP A 110 17.43 -3.06 -5.66
CA ASP A 110 17.97 -4.42 -5.83
C ASP A 110 19.47 -4.46 -5.53
N ASP A 111 20.23 -3.52 -6.10
CA ASP A 111 21.67 -3.41 -5.89
C ASP A 111 22.00 -3.11 -4.43
N LEU A 112 21.28 -2.18 -3.80
CA LEU A 112 21.48 -1.82 -2.40
C LEU A 112 21.17 -2.99 -1.47
N VAL A 113 20.05 -3.67 -1.67
CA VAL A 113 19.64 -4.82 -0.85
C VAL A 113 20.60 -6.01 -1.05
N ALA A 114 21.17 -6.19 -2.24
CA ALA A 114 22.18 -7.21 -2.50
C ALA A 114 23.46 -7.03 -1.66
N THR A 115 23.75 -5.81 -1.18
CA THR A 115 24.87 -5.56 -0.25
C THR A 115 24.61 -6.13 1.15
N LEU A 116 23.35 -6.41 1.51
CA LEU A 116 22.96 -6.91 2.82
C LEU A 116 22.86 -8.44 2.81
N PRO A 117 23.61 -9.14 3.69
CA PRO A 117 23.42 -10.56 3.94
C PRO A 117 21.95 -10.85 4.29
N VAL A 118 21.38 -11.92 3.72
CA VAL A 118 19.97 -12.29 3.92
C VAL A 118 19.61 -12.43 5.41
N ASN A 119 20.51 -12.97 6.23
CA ASN A 119 20.30 -13.12 7.67
C ASN A 119 20.28 -11.80 8.47
N GLN A 120 20.68 -10.69 7.85
CA GLN A 120 20.65 -9.33 8.41
C GLN A 120 19.48 -8.48 7.89
N ARG A 121 18.67 -9.00 6.96
CA ARG A 121 17.48 -8.32 6.43
C ARG A 121 16.31 -8.42 7.41
N LYS A 122 16.47 -7.83 8.59
CA LYS A 122 15.49 -7.81 9.67
C LYS A 122 15.06 -6.38 9.97
N LEU A 123 13.75 -6.15 10.09
CA LEU A 123 13.18 -4.82 10.33
C LEU A 123 12.41 -4.79 11.65
N VAL A 124 12.61 -3.71 12.40
CA VAL A 124 11.70 -3.28 13.46
C VAL A 124 11.08 -1.97 13.02
N THR A 125 9.76 -1.85 13.09
CA THR A 125 9.01 -0.68 12.61
C THR A 125 8.13 -0.07 13.70
N ASP A 126 7.61 1.12 13.43
CA ASP A 126 6.60 1.75 14.29
C ASP A 126 5.28 0.98 14.21
N HIS A 127 4.69 0.83 13.01
CA HIS A 127 3.57 -0.07 12.75
C HIS A 127 3.82 -0.96 11.55
N GLU A 128 2.87 -1.81 11.17
CA GLU A 128 2.99 -2.72 10.03
C GLU A 128 2.82 -2.00 8.68
N ALA A 129 3.74 -1.10 8.37
CA ALA A 129 3.64 -0.24 7.19
C ALA A 129 4.41 -0.77 5.97
N VAL A 130 5.42 -1.60 6.19
CA VAL A 130 6.45 -1.89 5.17
C VAL A 130 6.37 -3.31 4.61
N SER A 131 5.23 -3.99 4.78
CA SER A 131 5.04 -5.40 4.39
C SER A 131 5.33 -5.63 2.90
N TYR A 132 4.94 -4.70 2.04
CA TYR A 132 5.20 -4.76 0.60
C TYR A 132 6.69 -4.68 0.26
N LEU A 133 7.44 -3.79 0.93
CA LEU A 133 8.89 -3.70 0.77
C LEU A 133 9.56 -4.96 1.31
N ALA A 134 9.10 -5.46 2.46
CA ALA A 134 9.63 -6.67 3.06
C ALA A 134 9.45 -7.89 2.17
N ALA A 135 8.26 -8.05 1.57
CA ALA A 135 7.96 -9.11 0.63
C ALA A 135 8.74 -9.00 -0.68
N ALA A 136 9.00 -7.78 -1.17
CA ALA A 136 9.73 -7.57 -2.42
C ALA A 136 11.24 -7.86 -2.30
N TYR A 137 11.84 -7.62 -1.13
CA TYR A 137 13.29 -7.61 -0.94
C TYR A 137 13.81 -8.62 0.11
N ASP A 138 12.99 -9.61 0.46
CA ASP A 138 13.28 -10.67 1.43
C ASP A 138 13.69 -10.13 2.83
N PHE A 139 13.02 -9.07 3.29
CA PHE A 139 13.15 -8.67 4.69
C PHE A 139 12.14 -9.41 5.55
N THR A 140 12.55 -9.72 6.78
CA THR A 140 11.65 -10.20 7.83
C THR A 140 11.35 -9.06 8.78
N ILE A 141 10.07 -8.69 8.93
CA ILE A 141 9.64 -7.80 10.01
C ILE A 141 9.66 -8.62 11.30
N ILE A 142 10.63 -8.37 12.17
CA ILE A 142 10.81 -9.09 13.44
C ILE A 142 10.00 -8.47 14.57
N GLY A 143 9.48 -7.26 14.37
CA GLY A 143 8.37 -6.73 15.16
C GLY A 143 8.01 -5.30 14.81
N ALA A 144 6.84 -4.90 15.26
CA ALA A 144 6.32 -3.54 15.14
C ALA A 144 5.92 -3.03 16.53
N VAL A 145 6.09 -1.74 16.80
CA VAL A 145 5.60 -1.13 18.05
C VAL A 145 4.09 -1.27 18.13
N ILE A 146 3.38 -1.05 17.02
CA ILE A 146 1.94 -1.28 16.84
C ILE A 146 1.79 -2.42 15.83
N PRO A 147 1.42 -3.65 16.25
CA PRO A 147 1.24 -4.79 15.35
C PRO A 147 -0.10 -4.69 14.60
N SER A 148 -0.24 -3.64 13.79
CA SER A 148 -1.42 -3.33 13.01
C SER A 148 -1.05 -2.50 11.79
N PHE A 149 -1.85 -2.62 10.73
CA PHE A 149 -1.81 -1.72 9.59
C PHE A 149 -2.32 -0.30 9.94
N SER A 150 -3.01 -0.12 11.05
CA SER A 150 -3.51 1.18 11.50
C SER A 150 -2.82 1.65 12.78
N THR A 151 -2.46 2.92 12.82
CA THR A 151 -1.94 3.58 14.04
C THR A 151 -3.06 4.03 14.99
N MET A 152 -4.33 3.82 14.63
CA MET A 152 -5.45 3.99 15.57
C MET A 152 -5.49 2.87 16.62
N ALA A 153 -4.79 1.76 16.37
CA ALA A 153 -4.56 0.74 17.38
C ALA A 153 -3.51 1.19 18.40
N ALA A 154 -3.65 0.77 19.65
CA ALA A 154 -2.65 0.97 20.70
C ALA A 154 -2.01 -0.36 21.07
N PRO A 155 -0.69 -0.41 21.30
CA PRO A 155 -0.03 -1.65 21.66
C PRO A 155 -0.32 -2.04 23.09
N SER A 156 -0.51 -3.33 23.31
CA SER A 156 -0.62 -3.93 24.64
C SER A 156 0.76 -4.05 25.30
N ALA A 157 0.78 -4.10 26.64
CA ALA A 157 2.02 -4.34 27.40
C ALA A 157 2.68 -5.70 27.06
N GLN A 158 1.88 -6.69 26.65
CA GLN A 158 2.37 -8.01 26.24
C GLN A 158 3.12 -7.94 24.90
N GLU A 159 2.59 -7.21 23.92
CA GLU A 159 3.24 -7.02 22.61
C GLU A 159 4.57 -6.28 22.75
N LEU A 160 4.62 -5.23 23.56
CA LEU A 160 5.88 -4.51 23.85
C LEU A 160 6.92 -5.43 24.53
N ALA A 161 6.49 -6.25 25.49
CA ALA A 161 7.37 -7.21 26.15
C ALA A 161 7.87 -8.34 25.21
N GLN A 162 7.12 -8.66 24.16
CA GLN A 162 7.52 -9.61 23.13
C GLN A 162 8.50 -8.98 22.14
N LEU A 163 8.27 -7.72 21.74
CA LEU A 163 9.18 -6.97 20.87
C LEU A 163 10.58 -6.82 21.48
N GLN A 164 10.68 -6.57 22.80
CA GLN A 164 11.97 -6.46 23.51
C GLN A 164 12.84 -7.74 23.41
N LYS A 165 12.26 -8.90 23.09
CA LYS A 165 12.97 -10.19 23.04
C LYS A 165 13.56 -10.53 21.67
N GLN A 166 13.30 -9.71 20.65
CA GLN A 166 13.77 -9.88 19.26
C GLN A 166 15.20 -9.35 19.10
#